data_AF-A0A4P7NKP3-F1
#
_entry.id   AF-A0A4P7NKP3-F1
#
_cell.length_a   1.000
_cell.length_b   1.000
_cell.length_c   1.000
_cell.angle_alpha   90.00
_cell.angle_beta   90.00
_cell.angle_gamma   90.00
#
_symmetry.space_group_name_H-M   'P 1'
#
loop_
_entity.id
_entity.type
_entity.pdbx_description
1 polymer ?
#
loop_
_entity_poly.entity_id
_entity_poly.type
_entity_poly.pdbx_seq_one_letter_code
_entity_poly.pdbx_strand_id
1 'polypeptide(L)'
;MTSSNSTFAQAQARLAARRQERETEARARVAAAQSASRLRTQLATSSSPLLRGFGSSALAFWDAATSREGTRPAFRVGQVDAELLDEELLGQLRSQVSEGLRYLGGGGGGSRLGDDWAPEILLALRAVLFKLTIWDHDATYGAALQNLKYTDARNTGSVPVPPSRLQKALYGTVTVCGKYVWTKWEDWLIDQDNGAYDSQQARPVVQRLSRLTELASNIHAAGALVSFMAFLINGRYRTLLDRILRMRLAPPTSQVSREVSFEYLNRQLVWHAFTEFLLFVLPLVGINRWRKWITRTWRRTKDAITAGTGGEGEEGGEKKGEFAFLPERTCAICYQDQNSGANTEEEILAAAAASSGVIGSAQTDITNPYETLPCGCIYCFVCLATRLEREEGGGWVCLRCGEIVKECKPWSGDVLEPKSSNKRSPGAKAVTFVDDVVVVDDMPRDTMSVSDKVDASEETGPRSGEDARYRESDSSSDDGGSEAYEEEEDELGEDLRQ
;
A
#
# COMPACT_ATOMS: atom_id res chain seq x y z
N MET A 1 53.66 -0.93 -10.60
CA MET A 1 53.65 -0.67 -9.14
C MET A 1 53.34 0.80 -8.80
N THR A 2 52.49 1.52 -9.53
CA THR A 2 52.29 2.98 -9.31
C THR A 2 50.83 3.44 -9.19
N SER A 3 49.83 2.55 -9.25
CA SER A 3 48.41 2.94 -9.27
C SER A 3 47.67 2.89 -7.93
N SER A 4 48.24 2.30 -6.86
CA SER A 4 47.61 2.26 -5.53
C SER A 4 47.86 3.50 -4.65
N ASN A 5 48.93 4.25 -4.93
CA ASN A 5 49.32 5.40 -4.10
C ASN A 5 48.43 6.63 -4.30
N SER A 6 47.83 6.80 -5.48
CA SER A 6 46.97 7.97 -5.78
C SER A 6 45.66 7.92 -5.00
N THR A 7 45.05 6.73 -4.86
CA THR A 7 43.78 6.56 -4.14
C THR A 7 43.96 6.77 -2.63
N PHE A 8 45.05 6.25 -2.06
CA PHE A 8 45.36 6.45 -0.65
C PHE A 8 45.72 7.91 -0.32
N ALA A 9 46.55 8.55 -1.15
CA ALA A 9 46.88 9.96 -0.98
C ALA A 9 45.65 10.86 -1.08
N GLN A 10 44.71 10.55 -1.99
CA GLN A 10 43.45 11.29 -2.13
C GLN A 10 42.52 11.07 -0.92
N ALA A 11 42.49 9.86 -0.36
CA ALA A 11 41.76 9.59 0.89
C ALA A 11 42.35 10.34 2.09
N GLN A 12 43.69 10.35 2.21
CA GLN A 12 44.39 11.14 3.24
C GLN A 12 44.14 12.64 3.10
N ALA A 13 44.12 13.17 1.88
CA ALA A 13 43.80 14.57 1.63
C ALA A 13 42.37 14.93 2.06
N ARG A 14 41.39 14.05 1.79
CA ARG A 14 40.00 14.23 2.28
C ARG A 14 39.91 14.20 3.81
N LEU A 15 40.66 13.32 4.47
CA LEU A 15 40.72 13.26 5.93
C LEU A 15 41.39 14.50 6.53
N ALA A 16 42.46 15.00 5.91
CA ALA A 16 43.14 16.23 6.32
C ALA A 16 42.22 17.46 6.17
N ALA A 17 41.50 17.58 5.05
CA ALA A 17 40.50 18.63 4.85
C ALA A 17 39.40 18.59 5.92
N ARG A 18 38.85 17.41 6.24
CA ARG A 18 37.86 17.25 7.33
C ARG A 18 38.41 17.55 8.73
N ARG A 19 39.73 17.38 8.96
CA ARG A 19 40.36 17.80 10.23
C ARG A 19 40.50 19.32 10.29
N GLN A 20 40.95 19.95 9.20
CA GLN A 20 41.04 21.40 9.11
C GLN A 20 39.68 22.08 9.27
N GLU A 21 38.62 21.57 8.63
CA GLU A 21 37.25 22.06 8.83
C GLU A 21 36.80 21.95 10.30
N ARG A 22 37.10 20.83 10.97
CA ARG A 22 36.78 20.69 12.40
C ARG A 22 37.56 21.65 13.27
N GLU A 23 38.82 21.92 12.95
CA GLU A 23 39.64 22.88 13.68
C GLU A 23 39.19 24.33 13.45
N THR A 24 38.83 24.71 12.22
CA THR A 24 38.30 26.05 11.93
C THR A 24 36.94 26.25 12.59
N GLU A 25 36.05 25.25 12.56
CA GLU A 25 34.80 25.28 13.32
C GLU A 25 35.05 25.39 14.83
N ALA A 26 35.98 24.61 15.39
CA ALA A 26 36.30 24.67 16.81
C ALA A 26 36.84 26.07 17.20
N ARG A 27 37.72 26.66 16.37
CA ARG A 27 38.23 28.03 16.59
C ARG A 27 37.13 29.07 16.47
N ALA A 28 36.24 28.96 15.48
CA ALA A 28 35.09 29.84 15.33
C ALA A 28 34.14 29.75 16.55
N ARG A 29 33.91 28.54 17.08
CA ARG A 29 33.13 28.31 18.31
C ARG A 29 33.77 28.96 19.53
N VAL A 30 35.09 28.81 19.70
CA VAL A 30 35.82 29.46 20.80
C VAL A 30 35.76 30.98 20.67
N ALA A 31 35.94 31.54 19.47
CA ALA A 31 35.84 32.98 19.23
C ALA A 31 34.43 33.53 19.50
N ALA A 32 33.38 32.81 19.11
CA ALA A 32 32.00 33.16 19.41
C ALA A 32 31.69 33.07 20.92
N ALA A 33 32.23 32.07 21.62
CA ALA A 33 32.11 31.97 23.08
C ALA A 33 32.82 33.14 23.79
N GLN A 34 33.97 33.57 23.28
CA GLN A 34 34.70 34.73 23.80
C GLN A 34 33.98 36.06 23.54
N SER A 35 33.33 36.26 22.40
CA SER A 35 32.55 37.47 22.14
C SER A 35 31.29 37.52 23.02
N ALA A 36 30.61 36.40 23.20
CA ALA A 36 29.46 36.29 24.10
C ALA A 36 29.84 36.55 25.57
N SER A 37 30.99 36.03 26.05
CA SER A 37 31.46 36.29 27.41
C SER A 37 31.82 37.76 27.63
N ARG A 38 32.42 38.44 26.64
CA ARG A 38 32.69 39.89 26.68
C ARG A 38 31.40 40.70 26.82
N LEU A 39 30.37 40.39 26.03
CA LEU A 39 29.07 41.07 26.14
C LEU A 39 28.42 40.87 27.52
N ARG A 40 28.49 39.65 28.09
CA ARG A 40 28.02 39.37 29.45
C ARG A 40 28.77 40.17 30.50
N THR A 41 30.10 40.27 30.39
CA THR A 41 30.90 41.08 31.33
C THR A 41 30.54 42.56 31.24
N GLN A 42 30.35 43.11 30.03
CA GLN A 42 29.96 44.51 29.85
C GLN A 42 28.59 44.83 30.47
N LEU A 43 27.62 43.92 30.33
CA LEU A 43 26.28 44.09 30.91
C LEU A 43 26.25 43.87 32.42
N ALA A 44 27.09 42.96 32.94
CA ALA A 44 27.29 42.80 34.37
C ALA A 44 27.95 44.03 35.01
N THR A 45 28.84 44.72 34.28
CA THR A 45 29.47 45.97 34.73
C THR A 45 28.63 47.22 34.48
N SER A 46 27.47 47.11 33.81
CA SER A 46 26.59 48.26 33.57
C SER A 46 26.17 48.91 34.90
N SER A 47 26.12 50.25 34.90
CA SER A 47 25.76 51.09 36.05
C SER A 47 24.26 51.07 36.35
N SER A 48 23.43 50.61 35.41
CA SER A 48 21.97 50.58 35.59
C SER A 48 21.51 49.23 36.17
N PRO A 49 20.73 49.23 37.27
CA PRO A 49 20.29 48.00 37.93
C PRO A 49 19.30 47.20 37.08
N LEU A 50 18.50 47.88 36.25
CA LEU A 50 17.54 47.24 35.34
C LEU A 50 18.24 46.49 34.20
N LEU A 51 19.26 47.07 33.55
CA LEU A 51 20.01 46.37 32.50
C LEU A 51 20.86 45.24 33.08
N ARG A 52 21.38 45.40 34.30
CA ARG A 52 22.15 44.34 34.98
C ARG A 52 21.28 43.12 35.31
N GLY A 53 20.07 43.33 35.84
CA GLY A 53 19.17 42.22 36.20
C GLY A 53 18.42 41.61 35.02
N PHE A 54 17.77 42.44 34.22
CA PHE A 54 16.96 41.98 33.09
C PHE A 54 17.82 41.60 31.88
N GLY A 55 18.84 42.41 31.56
CA GLY A 55 19.69 42.18 30.37
C GLY A 55 20.55 40.92 30.49
N SER A 56 21.10 40.62 31.67
CA SER A 56 21.87 39.38 31.89
C SER A 56 21.00 38.13 31.80
N SER A 57 19.79 38.17 32.39
CA SER A 57 18.81 37.08 32.35
C SER A 57 18.24 36.87 30.95
N ALA A 58 17.92 37.96 30.24
CA ALA A 58 17.41 37.93 28.88
C ALA A 58 18.47 37.40 27.90
N LEU A 59 19.75 37.76 28.06
CA LEU A 59 20.82 37.19 27.24
C LEU A 59 21.15 35.76 27.58
N ALA A 60 21.12 35.35 28.85
CA ALA A 60 21.29 33.96 29.21
C ALA A 60 20.17 33.09 28.61
N PHE A 61 18.94 33.59 28.62
CA PHE A 61 17.80 32.96 27.96
C PHE A 61 17.97 32.96 26.44
N TRP A 62 18.38 34.08 25.84
CA TRP A 62 18.57 34.20 24.38
C TRP A 62 19.69 33.29 23.88
N ASP A 63 20.83 33.24 24.57
CA ASP A 63 21.94 32.33 24.25
C ASP A 63 21.53 30.87 24.46
N ALA A 64 20.78 30.53 25.52
CA ALA A 64 20.26 29.18 25.71
C ALA A 64 19.20 28.82 24.64
N ALA A 65 18.43 29.79 24.16
CA ALA A 65 17.44 29.64 23.11
C ALA A 65 18.05 29.61 21.70
N THR A 66 19.25 30.16 21.51
CA THR A 66 19.94 30.24 20.20
C THR A 66 21.18 29.34 20.12
N SER A 67 21.61 28.71 21.21
CA SER A 67 22.73 27.76 21.21
C SER A 67 22.39 26.59 20.30
N ARG A 68 23.09 26.50 19.16
CA ARG A 68 22.89 25.47 18.13
C ARG A 68 23.40 24.09 18.56
N GLU A 69 23.78 23.89 19.82
CA GLU A 69 24.17 22.60 20.43
C GLU A 69 23.02 21.58 20.59
N GLY A 70 21.88 21.80 19.94
CA GLY A 70 20.84 20.79 19.73
C GLY A 70 21.25 19.75 18.69
N THR A 71 20.76 18.52 18.84
CA THR A 71 20.84 17.49 17.78
C THR A 71 20.52 18.12 16.43
N ARG A 72 21.37 17.89 15.42
CA ARG A 72 21.26 18.47 14.08
C ARG A 72 19.79 18.62 13.65
N PRO A 73 19.42 19.72 12.97
CA PRO A 73 18.02 20.15 12.76
C PRO A 73 17.08 19.11 12.12
N ALA A 74 17.62 18.02 11.56
CA ALA A 74 16.88 16.95 10.89
C ALA A 74 15.93 16.12 11.79
N PHE A 75 16.05 16.13 13.12
CA PHE A 75 15.30 15.19 13.99
C PHE A 75 14.09 15.77 14.74
N ARG A 76 13.74 17.05 14.54
CA ARG A 76 12.62 17.69 15.26
C ARG A 76 11.28 17.06 14.90
N VAL A 77 11.08 16.82 13.60
CA VAL A 77 9.86 16.20 13.09
C VAL A 77 9.70 14.79 13.65
N GLY A 78 10.76 13.98 13.63
CA GLY A 78 10.72 12.61 14.21
C GLY A 78 10.43 12.59 15.71
N GLN A 79 10.88 13.60 16.48
CA GLN A 79 10.54 13.70 17.91
C GLN A 79 9.06 14.01 18.16
N VAL A 80 8.44 14.83 17.31
CA VAL A 80 7.01 15.18 17.41
C VAL A 80 6.14 14.05 16.86
N ASP A 81 6.56 13.43 15.75
CA ASP A 81 5.87 12.30 15.13
C ASP A 81 5.88 11.08 16.07
N ALA A 82 6.99 10.84 16.79
CA ALA A 82 7.05 9.83 17.84
C ALA A 82 5.98 10.03 18.92
N GLU A 83 5.73 11.27 19.35
CA GLU A 83 4.70 11.58 20.35
C GLU A 83 3.29 11.36 19.79
N LEU A 84 3.04 11.78 18.54
CA LEU A 84 1.76 11.55 17.87
C LEU A 84 1.45 10.06 17.74
N LEU A 85 2.44 9.26 17.33
CA LEU A 85 2.34 7.80 17.22
C LEU A 85 2.06 7.14 18.58
N ASP A 86 2.70 7.63 19.65
CA ASP A 86 2.46 7.11 21.00
C ASP A 86 1.03 7.42 21.49
N GLU A 87 0.49 8.61 21.19
CA GLU A 87 -0.89 8.96 21.51
C GLU A 87 -1.91 8.16 20.68
N GLU A 88 -1.64 7.96 19.40
CA GLU A 88 -2.48 7.15 18.51
C GLU A 88 -2.50 5.67 18.94
N LEU A 89 -1.33 5.10 19.25
CA LEU A 89 -1.22 3.72 19.76
C LEU A 89 -2.05 3.56 21.04
N LEU A 90 -1.92 4.49 21.98
CA LEU A 90 -2.72 4.47 23.22
C LEU A 90 -4.21 4.56 22.94
N GLY A 91 -4.63 5.39 21.98
CA GLY A 91 -6.01 5.52 21.55
C GLY A 91 -6.57 4.23 20.95
N GLN A 92 -5.81 3.60 20.04
CA GLN A 92 -6.20 2.34 19.40
C GLN A 92 -6.28 1.19 20.42
N LEU A 93 -5.27 1.05 21.28
CA LEU A 93 -5.25 0.02 22.33
C LEU A 93 -6.39 0.22 23.32
N ARG A 94 -6.70 1.46 23.72
CA ARG A 94 -7.86 1.76 24.57
C ARG A 94 -9.16 1.30 23.89
N SER A 95 -9.35 1.61 22.60
CA SER A 95 -10.56 1.22 21.87
C SER A 95 -10.71 -0.30 21.75
N GLN A 96 -9.62 -1.01 21.45
CA GLN A 96 -9.64 -2.46 21.34
C GLN A 96 -9.90 -3.12 22.70
N VAL A 97 -9.29 -2.60 23.78
CA VAL A 97 -9.53 -3.10 25.14
C VAL A 97 -10.96 -2.82 25.57
N SER A 98 -11.49 -1.62 25.31
CA SER A 98 -12.87 -1.29 25.67
C SER A 98 -13.87 -2.14 24.91
N GLU A 99 -13.65 -2.39 23.61
CA GLU A 99 -14.48 -3.28 22.81
C GLU A 99 -14.40 -4.73 23.29
N GLY A 100 -13.19 -5.24 23.59
CA GLY A 100 -13.02 -6.58 24.17
C GLY A 100 -13.73 -6.73 25.53
N LEU A 101 -13.68 -5.70 26.37
CA LEU A 101 -14.33 -5.71 27.68
C LEU A 101 -15.87 -5.73 27.59
N ARG A 102 -16.45 -5.19 26.50
CA ARG A 102 -17.90 -5.27 26.24
C ARG A 102 -18.36 -6.70 26.03
N TYR A 103 -17.54 -7.55 25.44
CA TYR A 103 -17.86 -8.97 25.23
C TYR A 103 -17.67 -9.82 26.50
N LEU A 104 -16.72 -9.45 27.38
CA LEU A 104 -16.51 -10.14 28.66
C LEU A 104 -17.64 -9.84 29.67
N GLY A 105 -18.23 -8.65 29.63
CA GLY A 105 -19.34 -8.26 30.49
C GLY A 105 -20.68 -8.79 29.99
N GLY A 106 -20.87 -10.11 30.05
CA GLY A 106 -22.06 -10.81 29.57
C GLY A 106 -23.38 -10.12 29.94
N GLY A 107 -24.21 -9.89 28.92
CA GLY A 107 -25.65 -9.59 29.04
C GLY A 107 -26.02 -8.44 29.97
N GLY A 108 -25.72 -7.20 29.59
CA GLY A 108 -26.40 -5.99 30.13
C GLY A 108 -25.58 -5.11 31.07
N GLY A 109 -24.45 -5.58 31.60
CA GLY A 109 -23.58 -4.81 32.50
C GLY A 109 -22.25 -4.32 31.90
N GLY A 110 -21.77 -4.94 30.81
CA GLY A 110 -20.44 -4.67 30.25
C GLY A 110 -20.23 -3.25 29.71
N SER A 111 -21.30 -2.61 29.21
CA SER A 111 -21.23 -1.23 28.70
C SER A 111 -20.92 -0.21 29.79
N ARG A 112 -21.34 -0.45 31.04
CA ARG A 112 -21.07 0.44 32.18
C ARG A 112 -19.65 0.27 32.68
N LEU A 113 -19.16 -0.98 32.71
CA LEU A 113 -17.82 -1.28 33.20
C LEU A 113 -16.71 -0.67 32.33
N GLY A 114 -16.88 -0.64 31.01
CA GLY A 114 -15.87 -0.07 30.11
C GLY A 114 -15.70 1.45 30.23
N ASP A 115 -16.79 2.18 30.46
CA ASP A 115 -16.78 3.64 30.54
C ASP A 115 -16.42 4.13 31.95
N ASP A 116 -16.98 3.50 32.99
CA ASP A 116 -16.68 3.82 34.39
C ASP A 116 -15.21 3.51 34.75
N TRP A 117 -14.60 2.50 34.11
CA TRP A 117 -13.20 2.11 34.29
C TRP A 117 -12.26 2.65 33.21
N ALA A 118 -12.72 3.55 32.33
CA ALA A 118 -11.88 4.13 31.29
C ALA A 118 -10.55 4.74 31.82
N PRO A 119 -10.53 5.51 32.93
CA PRO A 119 -9.28 6.06 33.44
C PRO A 119 -8.37 4.99 34.07
N GLU A 120 -8.94 3.95 34.71
CA GLU A 120 -8.19 2.81 35.26
C GLU A 120 -7.56 1.94 34.16
N ILE A 121 -8.30 1.67 33.08
CA ILE A 121 -7.80 0.94 31.91
C ILE A 121 -6.65 1.71 31.27
N LEU A 122 -6.81 3.02 31.09
CA LEU A 122 -5.75 3.89 30.57
C LEU A 122 -4.52 3.94 31.47
N LEU A 123 -4.70 3.96 32.79
CA LEU A 123 -3.61 3.89 33.76
C LEU A 123 -2.83 2.58 33.61
N ALA A 124 -3.54 1.45 33.56
CA ALA A 124 -2.94 0.13 33.38
C ALA A 124 -2.19 0.03 32.05
N LEU A 125 -2.79 0.49 30.95
CA LEU A 125 -2.17 0.49 29.64
C LEU A 125 -0.89 1.34 29.61
N ARG A 126 -0.93 2.55 30.17
CA ARG A 126 0.25 3.42 30.28
C ARG A 126 1.33 2.80 31.17
N ALA A 127 0.96 2.12 32.25
CA ALA A 127 1.91 1.44 33.13
C ALA A 127 2.61 0.27 32.41
N VAL A 128 1.86 -0.54 31.66
CA VAL A 128 2.40 -1.65 30.86
C VAL A 128 3.32 -1.12 29.78
N LEU A 129 2.89 -0.12 29.00
CA LEU A 129 3.74 0.48 27.97
C LEU A 129 4.98 1.12 28.57
N PHE A 130 4.87 1.87 29.68
CA PHE A 130 6.02 2.46 30.36
C PHE A 130 7.04 1.40 30.80
N LYS A 131 6.55 0.28 31.35
CA LYS A 131 7.40 -0.82 31.79
C LYS A 131 8.13 -1.48 30.61
N LEU A 132 7.41 -1.83 29.55
CA LEU A 132 7.99 -2.54 28.40
C LEU A 132 8.87 -1.65 27.51
N THR A 133 8.60 -0.34 27.46
CA THR A 133 9.29 0.58 26.54
C THR A 133 10.37 1.40 27.25
N ILE A 134 10.00 2.38 28.07
CA ILE A 134 10.96 3.32 28.68
C ILE A 134 11.83 2.65 29.74
N TRP A 135 11.26 1.77 30.56
CA TRP A 135 12.03 1.12 31.63
C TRP A 135 13.06 0.14 31.07
N ASP A 136 12.64 -0.73 30.14
CA ASP A 136 13.46 -1.82 29.59
C ASP A 136 14.30 -1.39 28.37
N HIS A 137 13.80 -0.51 27.49
CA HIS A 137 14.41 -0.20 26.18
C HIS A 137 14.85 1.28 25.99
N ASP A 138 14.69 2.14 27.01
CA ASP A 138 15.08 3.56 26.96
C ASP A 138 14.39 4.40 25.87
N ALA A 139 13.30 3.93 25.28
CA ALA A 139 12.56 4.62 24.23
C ALA A 139 11.06 4.40 24.43
N THR A 140 10.21 5.34 24.02
CA THR A 140 8.79 5.03 23.78
C THR A 140 8.63 4.26 22.48
N TYR A 141 7.44 3.72 22.23
CA TYR A 141 7.19 2.95 21.02
C TYR A 141 7.38 3.80 19.75
N GLY A 142 6.75 4.97 19.68
CA GLY A 142 6.91 5.92 18.58
C GLY A 142 8.36 6.40 18.44
N ALA A 143 9.06 6.61 19.57
CA ALA A 143 10.48 6.96 19.52
C ALA A 143 11.34 5.84 18.94
N ALA A 144 11.06 4.57 19.30
CA ALA A 144 11.76 3.42 18.75
C ALA A 144 11.55 3.28 17.24
N LEU A 145 10.32 3.52 16.74
CA LEU A 145 10.02 3.55 15.30
C LEU A 145 10.76 4.65 14.56
N GLN A 146 10.95 5.80 15.21
CA GLN A 146 11.72 6.93 14.67
C GLN A 146 13.24 6.80 14.93
N ASN A 147 13.70 5.66 15.45
CA ASN A 147 15.08 5.37 15.83
C ASN A 147 15.68 6.41 16.81
N LEU A 148 14.90 6.76 17.84
CA LEU A 148 15.24 7.70 18.90
C LEU A 148 15.24 7.00 20.26
N LYS A 149 16.21 7.34 21.11
CA LYS A 149 16.29 6.88 22.51
C LYS A 149 16.40 8.06 23.47
N TYR A 150 15.86 7.89 24.68
CA TYR A 150 16.08 8.82 25.77
C TYR A 150 17.54 8.77 26.21
N THR A 151 18.11 9.95 26.44
CA THR A 151 19.48 10.13 26.92
C THR A 151 19.50 11.23 27.96
N ASP A 152 20.41 11.14 28.92
CA ASP A 152 20.59 12.21 29.90
C ASP A 152 21.30 13.41 29.25
N ALA A 153 20.65 14.58 29.27
CA ALA A 153 21.19 15.79 28.68
C ALA A 153 22.25 16.47 29.56
N ARG A 154 22.46 16.01 30.80
CA ARG A 154 23.50 16.50 31.72
C ARG A 154 24.90 16.09 31.26
N ASN A 155 25.01 14.95 30.60
CA ASN A 155 26.27 14.47 30.04
C ASN A 155 26.44 15.04 28.63
N THR A 156 27.37 15.98 28.47
CA THR A 156 27.67 16.64 27.19
C THR A 156 28.67 15.88 26.31
N GLY A 157 28.95 14.61 26.64
CA GLY A 157 29.81 13.74 25.85
C GLY A 157 29.27 13.46 24.44
N SER A 158 30.16 13.05 23.54
CA SER A 158 29.81 12.62 22.18
C SER A 158 29.03 11.30 22.16
N VAL A 159 29.13 10.50 23.23
CA VAL A 159 28.44 9.22 23.38
C VAL A 159 27.15 9.42 24.18
N PRO A 160 25.99 9.00 23.66
CA PRO A 160 24.73 9.06 24.39
C PRO A 160 24.77 8.14 25.62
N VAL A 161 24.53 8.70 26.81
CA VAL A 161 24.44 7.96 28.08
C VAL A 161 22.96 7.71 28.40
N PRO A 162 22.56 6.48 28.78
CA PRO A 162 21.18 6.17 29.15
C PRO A 162 20.73 6.95 30.40
N PRO A 163 19.43 7.26 30.53
CA PRO A 163 18.90 8.02 31.66
C PRO A 163 18.99 7.24 32.98
N SER A 164 19.16 7.96 34.08
CA SER A 164 19.21 7.36 35.42
C SER A 164 17.89 6.68 35.78
N ARG A 165 17.96 5.63 36.61
CA ARG A 165 16.75 4.92 37.09
C ARG A 165 15.75 5.85 37.79
N LEU A 166 16.25 6.87 38.50
CA LEU A 166 15.42 7.88 39.16
C LEU A 166 14.73 8.82 38.14
N GLN A 167 15.44 9.23 37.09
CA GLN A 167 14.82 10.02 36.00
C GLN A 167 13.72 9.21 35.30
N LYS A 168 13.99 7.93 35.00
CA LYS A 168 12.97 7.02 34.45
C LYS A 168 11.77 6.88 35.37
N ALA A 169 11.99 6.60 36.65
CA ALA A 169 10.93 6.44 37.63
C ALA A 169 10.07 7.71 37.74
N LEU A 170 10.70 8.88 37.88
CA LEU A 170 9.99 10.15 38.00
C LEU A 170 9.21 10.49 36.71
N TYR A 171 9.79 10.22 35.54
CA TYR A 171 9.10 10.35 34.26
C TYR A 171 7.87 9.46 34.18
N GLY A 172 8.02 8.17 34.49
CA GLY A 172 6.93 7.20 34.53
C GLY A 172 5.84 7.60 35.52
N THR A 173 6.20 7.98 36.74
CA THR A 173 5.22 8.41 37.74
C THR A 173 4.43 9.62 37.29
N VAL A 174 5.07 10.65 36.73
CA VAL A 174 4.37 11.85 36.25
C VAL A 174 3.50 11.56 35.03
N THR A 175 3.97 10.75 34.08
CA THR A 175 3.24 10.45 32.85
C THR A 175 2.10 9.44 33.04
N VAL A 176 2.33 8.39 33.83
CA VAL A 176 1.36 7.32 34.10
C VAL A 176 0.38 7.76 35.19
N CYS A 177 0.88 8.07 36.40
CA CYS A 177 0.03 8.41 37.53
C CYS A 177 -0.47 9.85 37.46
N GLY A 178 0.35 10.79 36.99
CA GLY A 178 -0.03 12.21 36.96
C GLY A 178 -1.26 12.48 36.09
N LYS A 179 -1.36 11.84 34.91
CA LYS A 179 -2.56 11.95 34.07
C LYS A 179 -3.81 11.37 34.75
N TYR A 180 -3.70 10.21 35.40
CA TYR A 180 -4.82 9.58 36.12
C TYR A 180 -5.29 10.41 37.32
N VAL A 181 -4.35 10.90 38.12
CA VAL A 181 -4.66 11.75 39.29
C VAL A 181 -5.29 13.06 38.82
N TRP A 182 -4.81 13.64 37.73
CA TRP A 182 -5.39 14.85 37.17
C TRP A 182 -6.83 14.65 36.71
N THR A 183 -7.12 13.58 35.97
CA THR A 183 -8.49 13.30 35.52
C THR A 183 -9.43 13.06 36.71
N LYS A 184 -9.03 12.26 37.71
CA LYS A 184 -9.86 12.02 38.90
C LYS A 184 -10.06 13.28 39.74
N TRP A 185 -9.05 14.15 39.81
CA TRP A 185 -9.15 15.44 40.49
C TRP A 185 -10.13 16.37 39.79
N GLU A 186 -10.07 16.45 38.45
CA GLU A 186 -10.97 17.25 37.64
C GLU A 186 -12.42 16.75 37.72
N ASP A 187 -12.64 15.43 37.61
CA ASP A 187 -13.95 14.82 37.78
C ASP A 187 -14.53 15.11 39.18
N TRP A 188 -13.72 14.94 40.22
CA TRP A 188 -14.13 15.25 41.60
C TRP A 188 -14.48 16.74 41.78
N LEU A 189 -13.71 17.63 41.18
CA LEU A 189 -13.95 19.07 41.26
C LEU A 189 -15.25 19.45 40.54
N ILE A 190 -15.53 18.86 39.39
CA ILE A 190 -16.77 19.04 38.61
C ILE A 190 -17.97 18.51 39.39
N ASP A 191 -17.89 17.33 39.99
CA ASP A 191 -18.98 16.76 40.79
C ASP A 191 -19.34 17.63 42.01
N GLN A 192 -18.32 18.20 42.68
CA GLN A 192 -18.52 19.11 43.80
C GLN A 192 -19.10 20.46 43.39
N ASP A 193 -18.74 20.97 42.20
CA ASP A 193 -19.26 22.24 41.68
C ASP A 193 -20.71 22.09 41.16
N ASN A 194 -21.02 20.99 40.46
CA ASN A 194 -22.37 20.67 39.99
C ASN A 194 -23.36 20.48 41.14
N GLY A 195 -22.96 19.80 42.22
CA GLY A 195 -23.78 19.63 43.43
C GLY A 195 -24.04 20.93 44.21
N ALA A 196 -23.27 21.99 43.94
CA ALA A 196 -23.41 23.30 44.58
C ALA A 196 -24.43 24.22 43.88
N TYR A 197 -24.96 23.86 42.70
CA TYR A 197 -26.07 24.59 42.08
C TYR A 197 -27.42 24.27 42.71
N ASP A 198 -27.57 23.08 43.31
CA ASP A 198 -28.83 22.61 43.90
C ASP A 198 -28.97 23.00 45.39
N SER A 199 -27.89 23.51 46.01
CA SER A 199 -27.91 24.05 47.36
C SER A 199 -27.07 25.33 47.42
N GLN A 200 -27.65 26.42 47.91
CA GLN A 200 -27.11 27.80 48.02
C GLN A 200 -25.76 27.93 48.78
N GLN A 201 -25.07 26.83 49.08
CA GLN A 201 -23.91 26.76 49.95
C GLN A 201 -22.73 26.04 49.28
N ALA A 202 -22.31 26.56 48.13
CA ALA A 202 -21.02 26.25 47.56
C ALA A 202 -19.92 26.50 48.62
N ARG A 203 -19.20 25.44 49.01
CA ARG A 203 -18.14 25.56 50.02
C ARG A 203 -17.04 26.48 49.47
N PRO A 204 -16.64 27.56 50.17
CA PRO A 204 -15.65 28.52 49.67
C PRO A 204 -14.26 27.90 49.40
N VAL A 205 -13.99 26.72 49.95
CA VAL A 205 -12.77 25.95 49.70
C VAL A 205 -12.76 25.36 48.29
N VAL A 206 -13.89 24.81 47.81
CA VAL A 206 -13.97 24.19 46.47
C VAL A 206 -13.77 25.24 45.38
N GLN A 207 -14.37 26.43 45.54
CA GLN A 207 -14.16 27.55 44.63
C GLN A 207 -12.72 28.07 44.61
N ARG A 208 -11.97 27.96 45.71
CA ARG A 208 -10.54 28.29 45.73
C ARG A 208 -9.74 27.21 45.02
N LEU A 209 -10.05 25.93 45.25
CA LEU A 209 -9.40 24.81 44.58
C LEU A 209 -9.64 24.83 43.07
N SER A 210 -10.84 25.20 42.59
CA SER A 210 -11.10 25.34 41.16
C SER A 210 -10.26 26.46 40.54
N ARG A 211 -10.25 27.66 41.14
CA ARG A 211 -9.40 28.78 40.69
C ARG A 211 -7.92 28.44 40.70
N LEU A 212 -7.44 27.71 41.72
CA LEU A 212 -6.05 27.26 41.78
C LEU A 212 -5.74 26.23 40.69
N THR A 213 -6.67 25.33 40.42
CA THR A 213 -6.56 24.31 39.35
C THR A 213 -6.53 24.97 37.98
N GLU A 214 -7.41 25.95 37.73
CA GLU A 214 -7.42 26.77 36.51
C GLU A 214 -6.11 27.56 36.35
N LEU A 215 -5.63 28.21 37.42
CA LEU A 215 -4.37 28.95 37.40
C LEU A 215 -3.19 28.01 37.14
N ALA A 216 -3.17 26.84 37.75
CA ALA A 216 -2.14 25.83 37.51
C ALA A 216 -2.17 25.32 36.06
N SER A 217 -3.36 25.06 35.50
CA SER A 217 -3.55 24.65 34.10
C SER A 217 -3.06 25.74 33.14
N ASN A 218 -3.43 27.00 33.39
CA ASN A 218 -2.99 28.16 32.60
C ASN A 218 -1.47 28.37 32.66
N ILE A 219 -0.86 28.25 33.85
CA ILE A 219 0.59 28.34 34.00
C ILE A 219 1.28 27.17 33.27
N HIS A 220 0.75 25.96 33.39
CA HIS A 220 1.28 24.81 32.68
C HIS A 220 1.18 25.00 31.16
N ALA A 221 0.05 25.46 30.64
CA ALA A 221 -0.15 25.72 29.21
C ALA A 221 0.79 26.83 28.69
N ALA A 222 0.92 27.94 29.42
CA ALA A 222 1.86 29.01 29.07
C ALA A 222 3.32 28.51 29.10
N GLY A 223 3.69 27.74 30.13
CA GLY A 223 4.99 27.08 30.21
C GLY A 223 5.22 26.12 29.04
N ALA A 224 4.21 25.32 28.68
CA ALA A 224 4.28 24.34 27.60
C ALA A 224 4.48 25.03 26.26
N LEU A 225 3.76 26.12 26.00
CA LEU A 225 3.93 26.94 24.82
C LEU A 225 5.34 27.53 24.73
N VAL A 226 5.86 28.13 25.81
CA VAL A 226 7.22 28.67 25.84
C VAL A 226 8.26 27.56 25.65
N SER A 227 8.01 26.39 26.24
CA SER A 227 8.88 25.22 26.07
C SER A 227 8.90 24.73 24.64
N PHE A 228 7.72 24.59 24.03
CA PHE A 228 7.55 24.18 22.65
C PHE A 228 8.13 25.19 21.66
N MET A 229 7.97 26.50 21.91
CA MET A 229 8.61 27.53 21.09
C MET A 229 10.14 27.41 21.11
N ALA A 230 10.73 27.23 22.29
CA ALA A 230 12.16 26.98 22.42
C ALA A 230 12.58 25.62 21.80
N PHE A 231 11.69 24.64 21.79
CA PHE A 231 11.89 23.37 21.06
C PHE A 231 11.93 23.57 19.55
N LEU A 232 11.05 24.41 18.98
CA LEU A 232 11.07 24.70 17.54
C LEU A 232 12.39 25.34 17.09
N ILE A 233 13.05 26.10 17.96
CA ILE A 233 14.34 26.75 17.66
C ILE A 233 15.52 25.78 17.85
N ASN A 234 15.57 25.04 18.96
CA ASN A 234 16.72 24.22 19.35
C ASN A 234 16.58 22.71 19.06
N GLY A 235 15.37 22.16 19.14
CA GLY A 235 15.06 20.75 18.90
C GLY A 235 15.50 19.78 20.00
N ARG A 236 15.73 20.25 21.23
CA ARG A 236 16.34 19.45 22.32
C ARG A 236 15.35 18.78 23.28
N TYR A 237 14.29 19.48 23.69
CA TYR A 237 13.29 18.99 24.66
C TYR A 237 11.90 19.21 24.09
N ARG A 238 11.16 18.14 23.77
CA ARG A 238 9.80 18.24 23.19
C ARG A 238 8.77 18.72 24.22
N THR A 239 8.78 18.15 25.42
CA THR A 239 7.82 18.51 26.49
C THR A 239 8.47 19.33 27.60
N LEU A 240 7.63 19.99 28.41
CA LEU A 240 8.07 20.60 29.67
C LEU A 240 8.70 19.59 30.61
N LEU A 241 8.12 18.39 30.68
CA LEU A 241 8.57 17.32 31.55
C LEU A 241 10.00 16.90 31.19
N ASP A 242 10.27 16.72 29.89
CA ASP A 242 11.62 16.42 29.39
C ASP A 242 12.63 17.51 29.77
N ARG A 243 12.21 18.78 29.75
CA ARG A 243 13.06 19.92 30.14
C ARG A 243 13.36 19.94 31.63
N ILE A 244 12.38 19.64 32.48
CA ILE A 244 12.55 19.59 33.95
C ILE A 244 13.46 18.42 34.33
N LEU A 245 13.24 17.24 33.75
CA LEU A 245 14.05 16.04 34.03
C LEU A 245 15.40 16.04 33.30
N ARG A 246 15.56 16.94 32.33
CA ARG A 246 16.73 17.04 31.44
C ARG A 246 16.98 15.74 30.67
N MET A 247 15.91 15.11 30.21
CA MET A 247 16.00 13.96 29.31
C MET A 247 15.78 14.43 27.88
N ARG A 248 16.59 13.96 26.95
CA ARG A 248 16.47 14.32 25.52
C ARG A 248 16.32 13.07 24.68
N LEU A 249 15.52 13.14 23.61
CA LEU A 249 15.50 12.13 22.55
C LEU A 249 16.67 12.38 21.61
N ALA A 250 17.54 11.39 21.46
CA ALA A 250 18.66 11.44 20.55
C ALA A 250 18.77 10.11 19.77
N PRO A 251 19.26 10.16 18.52
CA PRO A 251 19.54 8.93 17.80
C PRO A 251 20.66 8.15 18.53
N PRO A 252 20.54 6.81 18.64
CA PRO A 252 21.54 5.98 19.32
C PRO A 252 22.91 6.03 18.62
N THR A 253 22.92 6.29 17.30
CA THR A 253 24.13 6.37 16.48
C THR A 253 24.07 7.59 15.56
N SER A 254 25.19 8.28 15.39
CA SER A 254 25.27 9.53 14.60
C SER A 254 25.21 9.33 13.07
N GLN A 255 25.09 8.09 12.58
CA GLN A 255 25.24 7.73 11.16
C GLN A 255 23.93 7.36 10.45
N VAL A 256 22.78 7.35 11.12
CA VAL A 256 21.53 6.97 10.45
C VAL A 256 20.89 8.21 9.83
N SER A 257 21.14 8.42 8.54
CA SER A 257 20.26 9.22 7.70
C SER A 257 18.90 8.52 7.68
N ARG A 258 17.85 9.21 8.13
CA ARG A 258 16.47 8.72 8.08
C ARG A 258 16.16 8.29 6.65
N GLU A 259 16.06 6.98 6.44
CA GLU A 259 15.45 6.43 5.25
C GLU A 259 13.98 6.84 5.31
N VAL A 260 13.55 7.73 4.41
CA VAL A 260 12.14 8.01 4.24
C VAL A 260 11.54 6.72 3.69
N SER A 261 10.72 6.03 4.47
CA SER A 261 10.08 4.78 4.05
C SER A 261 9.13 5.06 2.90
N PHE A 262 9.63 5.02 1.67
CA PHE A 262 8.84 5.15 0.44
C PHE A 262 7.97 3.92 0.18
N GLU A 263 8.01 2.90 1.04
CA GLU A 263 7.25 1.67 0.83
C GLU A 263 5.76 1.90 0.65
N TYR A 264 5.15 2.75 1.48
CA TYR A 264 3.71 3.03 1.37
C TYR A 264 3.37 3.84 0.12
N LEU A 265 4.19 4.86 -0.20
CA LEU A 265 4.04 5.65 -1.42
C LEU A 265 4.23 4.78 -2.67
N ASN A 266 5.23 3.90 -2.67
CA ASN A 266 5.52 2.99 -3.75
C ASN A 266 4.40 1.95 -3.91
N ARG A 267 3.85 1.41 -2.82
CA ARG A 267 2.68 0.53 -2.87
C ARG A 267 1.48 1.25 -3.49
N GLN A 268 1.19 2.48 -3.08
CA GLN A 268 0.09 3.27 -3.64
C GLN A 268 0.29 3.58 -5.13
N LEU A 269 1.50 3.97 -5.52
CA LEU A 269 1.84 4.27 -6.92
C LEU A 269 1.70 3.01 -7.78
N VAL A 270 2.17 1.86 -7.29
CA VAL A 270 2.02 0.57 -7.98
C VAL A 270 0.55 0.18 -8.10
N TRP A 271 -0.24 0.28 -7.03
CA TRP A 271 -1.67 -0.06 -7.09
C TRP A 271 -2.45 0.86 -8.02
N HIS A 272 -2.18 2.16 -7.97
CA HIS A 272 -2.83 3.12 -8.86
C HIS A 272 -2.48 2.83 -10.33
N ALA A 273 -1.19 2.69 -10.64
CA ALA A 273 -0.71 2.35 -11.98
C ALA A 273 -1.25 0.98 -12.46
N PHE A 274 -1.36 0.00 -11.56
CA PHE A 274 -1.94 -1.30 -11.88
C PHE A 274 -3.44 -1.20 -12.22
N THR A 275 -4.21 -0.40 -11.47
CA THR A 275 -5.64 -0.20 -11.77
C THR A 275 -5.86 0.59 -13.06
N GLU A 276 -5.02 1.60 -13.34
CA GLU A 276 -5.05 2.36 -14.58
C GLU A 276 -4.71 1.46 -15.79
N PHE A 277 -3.67 0.64 -15.66
CA PHE A 277 -3.35 -0.40 -16.64
C PHE A 277 -4.50 -1.39 -16.84
N LEU A 278 -5.13 -1.85 -15.76
CA LEU A 278 -6.25 -2.79 -15.84
C LEU A 278 -7.45 -2.18 -16.57
N LEU A 279 -7.72 -0.88 -16.39
CA LEU A 279 -8.79 -0.19 -17.13
C LEU A 279 -8.51 -0.12 -18.64
N PHE A 280 -7.25 -0.10 -19.07
CA PHE A 280 -6.90 -0.19 -20.50
C PHE A 280 -6.95 -1.62 -21.03
N VAL A 281 -6.60 -2.61 -20.20
CA VAL A 281 -6.59 -4.03 -20.59
C VAL A 281 -7.99 -4.65 -20.57
N LEU A 282 -8.84 -4.28 -19.63
CA LEU A 282 -10.18 -4.87 -19.45
C LEU A 282 -11.09 -4.75 -20.69
N PRO A 283 -11.08 -3.64 -21.46
CA PRO A 283 -11.80 -3.55 -22.74
C PRO A 283 -11.20 -4.40 -23.87
N LEU A 284 -9.87 -4.62 -23.86
CA LEU A 284 -9.18 -5.42 -24.88
C LEU A 284 -9.32 -6.92 -24.63
N VAL A 285 -9.44 -7.30 -23.36
CA VAL A 285 -9.70 -8.67 -22.92
C VAL A 285 -11.19 -8.95 -23.09
N GLY A 286 -11.59 -9.35 -24.29
CA GLY A 286 -12.98 -9.68 -24.60
C GLY A 286 -13.56 -10.64 -23.55
N ILE A 287 -14.40 -10.11 -22.65
CA ILE A 287 -14.98 -10.79 -21.48
C ILE A 287 -15.67 -12.10 -21.90
N ASN A 288 -16.24 -12.13 -23.10
CA ASN A 288 -16.90 -13.29 -23.69
C ASN A 288 -15.93 -14.44 -24.02
N ARG A 289 -14.69 -14.14 -24.45
CA ARG A 289 -13.66 -15.15 -24.76
C ARG A 289 -13.09 -15.76 -23.47
N TRP A 290 -12.81 -14.92 -22.46
CA TRP A 290 -12.28 -15.38 -21.17
C TRP A 290 -13.31 -16.16 -20.36
N ARG A 291 -14.58 -15.73 -20.35
CA ARG A 291 -15.68 -16.50 -19.72
C ARG A 291 -15.83 -17.89 -20.35
N LYS A 292 -15.71 -18.00 -21.67
CA LYS A 292 -15.75 -19.29 -22.40
C LYS A 292 -14.52 -20.15 -22.11
N TRP A 293 -13.32 -19.56 -22.03
CA TRP A 293 -12.11 -20.28 -21.65
C TRP A 293 -12.18 -20.80 -20.21
N ILE A 294 -12.56 -19.96 -19.24
CA ILE A 294 -12.70 -20.35 -17.83
C ILE A 294 -13.76 -21.44 -17.67
N THR A 295 -14.91 -21.34 -18.33
CA THR A 295 -15.95 -22.38 -18.25
C THR A 295 -15.53 -23.69 -18.91
N ARG A 296 -14.76 -23.67 -20.01
CA ARG A 296 -14.19 -24.88 -20.62
C ARG A 296 -13.13 -25.51 -19.72
N THR A 297 -12.25 -24.72 -19.12
CA THR A 297 -11.22 -25.21 -18.20
C THR A 297 -11.83 -25.74 -16.90
N TRP A 298 -12.85 -25.06 -16.36
CA TRP A 298 -13.62 -25.52 -15.20
C TRP A 298 -14.36 -26.83 -15.48
N ARG A 299 -14.96 -26.99 -16.66
CA ARG A 299 -15.58 -28.27 -17.04
C ARG A 299 -14.53 -29.36 -17.15
N ARG A 300 -13.39 -29.11 -17.80
CA ARG A 300 -12.28 -30.09 -17.86
C ARG A 300 -11.72 -30.48 -16.50
N THR A 301 -11.59 -29.54 -15.57
CA THR A 301 -11.15 -29.87 -14.20
C THR A 301 -12.23 -30.61 -13.42
N LYS A 302 -13.51 -30.26 -13.59
CA LYS A 302 -14.63 -31.00 -13.01
C LYS A 302 -14.69 -32.43 -13.57
N ASP A 303 -14.57 -32.59 -14.88
CA ASP A 303 -14.59 -33.89 -15.57
C ASP A 303 -13.36 -34.73 -15.19
N ALA A 304 -12.18 -34.13 -15.01
CA ALA A 304 -10.99 -34.83 -14.51
C ALA A 304 -11.13 -35.25 -13.03
N ILE A 305 -11.85 -34.49 -12.21
CA ILE A 305 -12.14 -34.82 -10.82
C ILE A 305 -13.22 -35.92 -10.73
N THR A 306 -14.21 -35.92 -11.63
CA THR A 306 -15.26 -36.96 -11.68
C THR A 306 -14.84 -38.22 -12.45
N ALA A 307 -13.85 -38.15 -13.35
CA ALA A 307 -13.27 -39.31 -14.04
C ALA A 307 -12.46 -40.22 -13.11
N GLY A 308 -12.15 -39.79 -11.88
CA GLY A 308 -11.65 -40.65 -10.82
C GLY A 308 -12.70 -41.60 -10.23
N THR A 309 -13.99 -41.44 -10.58
CA THR A 309 -15.10 -42.23 -10.07
C THR A 309 -16.11 -42.55 -11.18
N GLY A 310 -15.84 -43.62 -11.96
CA GLY A 310 -16.91 -44.35 -12.65
C GLY A 310 -16.59 -44.82 -14.08
N GLY A 311 -16.20 -46.09 -14.19
CA GLY A 311 -16.89 -47.09 -15.02
C GLY A 311 -16.71 -47.05 -16.54
N GLU A 312 -15.99 -48.06 -17.04
CA GLU A 312 -16.08 -48.57 -18.42
C GLU A 312 -17.49 -49.11 -18.66
N GLY A 313 -18.17 -48.70 -19.75
CA GLY A 313 -19.48 -49.22 -20.11
C GLY A 313 -20.11 -48.57 -21.35
N GLU A 314 -20.17 -49.37 -22.43
CA GLU A 314 -21.16 -49.44 -23.53
C GLU A 314 -21.40 -48.23 -24.46
N GLU A 315 -21.16 -48.47 -25.76
CA GLU A 315 -21.64 -47.72 -26.91
C GLU A 315 -23.19 -47.70 -26.93
N GLY A 316 -23.78 -46.60 -26.48
CA GLY A 316 -25.21 -46.37 -26.50
C GLY A 316 -25.56 -45.06 -25.80
N GLY A 317 -25.10 -43.93 -26.35
CA GLY A 317 -25.20 -42.62 -25.72
C GLY A 317 -26.64 -42.19 -25.41
N GLU A 318 -27.05 -42.27 -24.15
CA GLU A 318 -28.22 -41.56 -23.65
C GLU A 318 -28.03 -40.05 -23.87
N LYS A 319 -28.98 -39.42 -24.57
CA LYS A 319 -29.00 -37.99 -24.86
C LYS A 319 -29.10 -37.22 -23.51
N LYS A 320 -27.98 -36.72 -22.97
CA LYS A 320 -27.90 -35.99 -21.68
C LYS A 320 -28.14 -34.48 -21.77
N GLY A 321 -28.57 -33.96 -22.92
CA GLY A 321 -28.79 -32.53 -23.08
C GLY A 321 -30.02 -32.03 -22.33
N GLU A 322 -30.03 -30.74 -21.98
CA GLU A 322 -31.14 -30.05 -21.30
C GLU A 322 -32.48 -30.23 -22.02
N PHE A 323 -32.43 -30.42 -23.35
CA PHE A 323 -33.59 -30.57 -24.23
C PHE A 323 -33.66 -31.97 -24.88
N ALA A 324 -33.11 -33.00 -24.21
CA ALA A 324 -33.13 -34.37 -24.70
C ALA A 324 -34.53 -34.99 -24.76
N PHE A 325 -35.47 -34.51 -23.94
CA PHE A 325 -36.86 -35.00 -23.90
C PHE A 325 -37.69 -34.64 -25.13
N LEU A 326 -37.21 -33.70 -25.96
CA LEU A 326 -37.97 -33.25 -27.13
C LEU A 326 -37.94 -34.30 -28.27
N PRO A 327 -39.09 -34.58 -28.90
CA PRO A 327 -39.17 -35.38 -30.12
C PRO A 327 -38.22 -34.88 -31.21
N GLU A 328 -37.74 -35.78 -32.06
CA GLU A 328 -36.79 -35.44 -33.13
C GLU A 328 -37.37 -34.51 -34.19
N ARG A 329 -38.70 -34.45 -34.32
CA ARG A 329 -39.43 -33.52 -35.20
C ARG A 329 -39.40 -32.05 -34.76
N THR A 330 -39.08 -31.77 -33.50
CA THR A 330 -39.14 -30.42 -32.92
C THR A 330 -37.75 -29.81 -32.83
N CYS A 331 -37.54 -28.59 -33.30
CA CYS A 331 -36.23 -27.93 -33.17
C CYS A 331 -36.02 -27.45 -31.73
N ALA A 332 -35.03 -27.97 -31.02
CA ALA A 332 -34.77 -27.57 -29.63
C ALA A 332 -34.32 -26.09 -29.52
N ILE A 333 -33.72 -25.51 -30.57
CA ILE A 333 -33.38 -24.08 -30.60
C ILE A 333 -34.65 -23.23 -30.76
N CYS A 334 -35.56 -23.59 -31.68
CA CYS A 334 -36.83 -22.88 -31.84
C CYS A 334 -37.69 -22.97 -30.57
N TYR A 335 -37.70 -24.14 -29.92
CA TYR A 335 -38.38 -24.35 -28.65
C TYR A 335 -37.77 -23.50 -27.53
N GLN A 336 -36.43 -23.47 -27.42
CA GLN A 336 -35.74 -22.63 -26.46
C GLN A 336 -36.03 -21.15 -26.71
N ASP A 337 -35.95 -20.68 -27.95
CA ASP A 337 -36.16 -19.27 -28.28
C ASP A 337 -37.62 -18.84 -27.99
N GLN A 338 -38.61 -19.70 -28.28
CA GLN A 338 -40.01 -19.43 -27.91
C GLN A 338 -40.23 -19.43 -26.39
N ASN A 339 -39.60 -20.35 -25.66
CA ASN A 339 -39.76 -20.43 -24.20
C ASN A 339 -38.91 -19.40 -23.45
N SER A 340 -37.87 -18.84 -24.07
CA SER A 340 -37.01 -17.80 -23.49
C SER A 340 -37.65 -16.40 -23.48
N GLY A 341 -38.71 -16.19 -24.25
CA GLY A 341 -39.47 -14.94 -24.27
C GLY A 341 -40.44 -14.75 -23.09
N ALA A 342 -40.87 -15.85 -22.44
CA ALA A 342 -41.79 -15.83 -21.30
C ALA A 342 -40.99 -15.64 -20.00
N ASN A 343 -40.79 -14.39 -19.58
CA ASN A 343 -39.92 -14.04 -18.45
C ASN A 343 -40.63 -14.12 -17.08
N THR A 344 -41.89 -14.55 -17.03
CA THR A 344 -42.66 -14.66 -15.78
C THR A 344 -43.36 -16.01 -15.66
N GLU A 345 -43.39 -16.57 -14.44
CA GLU A 345 -43.97 -17.88 -14.14
C GLU A 345 -45.46 -17.98 -14.54
N GLU A 346 -46.19 -16.86 -14.50
CA GLU A 346 -47.60 -16.76 -14.94
C GLU A 346 -47.77 -16.87 -16.46
N GLU A 347 -46.82 -16.33 -17.24
CA GLU A 347 -46.82 -16.40 -18.70
C GLU A 347 -46.38 -17.79 -19.20
N ILE A 348 -45.52 -18.48 -18.46
CA ILE A 348 -45.13 -19.87 -18.72
C ILE A 348 -46.33 -20.82 -18.52
N LEU A 349 -47.12 -20.62 -17.45
CA LEU A 349 -48.37 -21.36 -17.23
C LEU A 349 -49.44 -21.03 -18.27
N ALA A 350 -49.53 -19.77 -18.72
CA ALA A 350 -50.44 -19.35 -19.78
C ALA A 350 -50.01 -19.89 -21.16
N ALA A 351 -48.72 -19.93 -21.47
CA ALA A 351 -48.18 -20.53 -22.70
C ALA A 351 -48.36 -22.05 -22.72
N ALA A 352 -48.20 -22.73 -21.58
CA ALA A 352 -48.49 -24.14 -21.42
C ALA A 352 -50.00 -24.47 -21.48
N ALA A 353 -50.87 -23.52 -21.10
CA ALA A 353 -52.32 -23.65 -21.23
C ALA A 353 -52.84 -23.32 -22.64
N ALA A 354 -52.23 -22.36 -23.33
CA ALA A 354 -52.57 -21.98 -24.70
C ALA A 354 -52.05 -23.02 -25.72
N SER A 355 -50.89 -23.62 -25.46
CA SER A 355 -50.43 -24.82 -26.16
C SER A 355 -50.91 -26.05 -25.39
N SER A 356 -52.19 -26.40 -25.57
CA SER A 356 -52.82 -27.61 -25.03
C SER A 356 -51.89 -28.82 -25.15
N GLY A 357 -51.10 -29.12 -24.12
CA GLY A 357 -50.32 -30.34 -23.87
C GLY A 357 -49.50 -30.98 -25.02
N VAL A 358 -49.39 -30.37 -26.19
CA VAL A 358 -48.83 -30.99 -27.38
C VAL A 358 -47.40 -30.53 -27.55
N ILE A 359 -46.48 -31.38 -27.12
CA ILE A 359 -45.09 -31.32 -27.50
C ILE A 359 -45.03 -31.45 -29.04
N GLY A 360 -44.71 -30.34 -29.72
CA GLY A 360 -44.66 -30.23 -31.19
C GLY A 360 -45.73 -29.33 -31.80
N SER A 361 -45.78 -28.05 -31.40
CA SER A 361 -46.53 -27.03 -32.13
C SER A 361 -45.91 -26.80 -33.51
N ALA A 362 -46.73 -26.56 -34.54
CA ALA A 362 -46.29 -26.30 -35.92
C ALA A 362 -45.27 -25.13 -36.04
N GLN A 363 -45.18 -24.27 -35.02
CA GLN A 363 -44.22 -23.16 -34.94
C GLN A 363 -42.81 -23.59 -34.48
N THR A 364 -42.67 -24.75 -33.84
CA THR A 364 -41.38 -25.28 -33.33
C THR A 364 -40.87 -26.49 -34.11
N ASP A 365 -41.65 -26.99 -35.07
CA ASP A 365 -41.26 -28.11 -35.91
C ASP A 365 -40.10 -27.74 -36.84
N ILE A 366 -39.24 -28.73 -37.14
CA ILE A 366 -38.02 -28.51 -37.90
C ILE A 366 -38.37 -28.11 -39.34
N THR A 367 -38.02 -26.88 -39.70
CA THR A 367 -38.10 -26.35 -41.08
C THR A 367 -36.71 -26.44 -41.71
N ASN A 368 -36.58 -27.25 -42.78
CA ASN A 368 -35.31 -27.57 -43.44
C ASN A 368 -34.28 -28.27 -42.51
N PRO A 369 -34.33 -29.60 -42.38
CA PRO A 369 -33.56 -30.35 -41.38
C PRO A 369 -32.08 -30.44 -41.71
N TYR A 370 -31.24 -30.06 -40.74
CA TYR A 370 -29.80 -30.21 -40.78
C TYR A 370 -29.32 -30.97 -39.55
N GLU A 371 -28.36 -31.86 -39.75
CA GLU A 371 -27.74 -32.63 -38.68
C GLU A 371 -26.40 -32.03 -38.27
N THR A 372 -26.14 -32.09 -36.97
CA THR A 372 -24.92 -31.62 -36.33
C THR A 372 -23.81 -32.66 -36.39
N LEU A 373 -22.57 -32.25 -36.68
CA LEU A 373 -21.40 -33.12 -36.62
C LEU A 373 -20.58 -32.83 -35.36
N PRO A 374 -20.24 -33.85 -34.53
CA PRO A 374 -20.37 -35.30 -34.77
C PRO A 374 -21.68 -35.95 -34.25
N CYS A 375 -22.50 -35.24 -33.48
CA CYS A 375 -23.54 -35.88 -32.65
C CYS A 375 -24.85 -36.29 -33.34
N GLY A 376 -25.03 -36.01 -34.63
CA GLY A 376 -26.17 -36.44 -35.44
C GLY A 376 -27.53 -35.85 -35.06
N CYS A 377 -27.59 -34.90 -34.13
CA CYS A 377 -28.83 -34.26 -33.70
C CYS A 377 -29.37 -33.29 -34.76
N ILE A 378 -30.69 -33.29 -34.94
CA ILE A 378 -31.35 -32.54 -36.04
C ILE A 378 -31.94 -31.23 -35.52
N TYR A 379 -31.73 -30.16 -36.29
CA TYR A 379 -32.24 -28.81 -36.07
C TYR A 379 -32.67 -28.15 -37.39
N CYS A 380 -33.35 -27.00 -37.32
CA CYS A 380 -33.58 -26.15 -38.50
C CYS A 380 -32.25 -25.60 -39.02
N PHE A 381 -32.08 -25.55 -40.34
CA PHE A 381 -30.91 -24.97 -41.00
C PHE A 381 -30.54 -23.58 -40.45
N VAL A 382 -31.51 -22.65 -40.43
CA VAL A 382 -31.28 -21.26 -40.03
C VAL A 382 -30.84 -21.19 -38.56
N CYS A 383 -31.54 -21.90 -37.67
CA CYS A 383 -31.21 -21.91 -36.25
C CYS A 383 -29.81 -22.46 -35.98
N LEU A 384 -29.44 -23.55 -36.65
CA LEU A 384 -28.14 -24.17 -36.47
C LEU A 384 -27.02 -23.31 -37.08
N ALA A 385 -27.18 -22.86 -38.32
CA ALA A 385 -26.21 -22.01 -39.00
C ALA A 385 -25.95 -20.70 -38.23
N THR A 386 -26.99 -20.01 -37.78
CA THR A 386 -26.83 -18.76 -37.01
C THR A 386 -26.14 -19.00 -35.66
N ARG A 387 -26.34 -20.16 -35.00
CA ARG A 387 -25.64 -20.49 -33.75
C ARG A 387 -24.17 -20.85 -34.00
N LEU A 388 -23.86 -21.53 -35.10
CA LEU A 388 -22.47 -21.84 -35.48
C LEU A 388 -21.70 -20.58 -35.92
N GLU A 389 -22.31 -19.69 -36.70
CA GLU A 389 -21.71 -18.42 -37.14
C GLU A 389 -21.39 -17.49 -35.97
N ARG A 390 -22.30 -17.38 -34.98
CA ARG A 390 -22.07 -16.58 -33.76
C ARG A 390 -20.92 -17.08 -32.89
N GLU A 391 -20.44 -18.30 -33.10
CA GLU A 391 -19.42 -18.92 -32.26
C GLU A 391 -18.02 -18.95 -32.87
N GLU A 392 -17.82 -18.35 -34.06
CA GLU A 392 -16.51 -18.05 -34.68
C GLU A 392 -15.47 -19.17 -34.47
N GLY A 393 -15.81 -20.40 -34.91
CA GLY A 393 -14.91 -21.57 -34.84
C GLY A 393 -14.78 -22.26 -33.47
N GLY A 394 -15.41 -21.72 -32.42
CA GLY A 394 -15.35 -22.24 -31.05
C GLY A 394 -16.21 -23.47 -30.76
N GLY A 395 -17.13 -23.82 -31.67
CA GLY A 395 -18.06 -24.94 -31.58
C GLY A 395 -19.18 -24.77 -30.54
N TRP A 396 -20.42 -24.95 -30.98
CA TRP A 396 -21.65 -24.77 -30.20
C TRP A 396 -22.01 -26.04 -29.43
N VAL A 397 -22.44 -25.92 -28.18
CA VAL A 397 -22.87 -27.06 -27.37
C VAL A 397 -24.28 -27.48 -27.78
N CYS A 398 -24.42 -28.71 -28.27
CA CYS A 398 -25.69 -29.27 -28.68
C CYS A 398 -26.67 -29.37 -27.51
N LEU A 399 -27.84 -28.75 -27.66
CA LEU A 399 -28.90 -28.73 -26.63
C LEU A 399 -29.54 -30.10 -26.35
N ARG A 400 -29.40 -31.05 -27.28
CA ARG A 400 -29.98 -32.39 -27.19
C ARG A 400 -29.07 -33.41 -26.52
N CYS A 401 -27.77 -33.36 -26.77
CA CYS A 401 -26.82 -34.35 -26.26
C CYS A 401 -25.65 -33.77 -25.45
N GLY A 402 -25.46 -32.45 -25.46
CA GLY A 402 -24.36 -31.78 -24.75
C GLY A 402 -23.00 -31.81 -25.46
N GLU A 403 -22.91 -32.39 -26.66
CA GLU A 403 -21.66 -32.49 -27.42
C GLU A 403 -21.35 -31.19 -28.20
N ILE A 404 -20.06 -30.92 -28.46
CA ILE A 404 -19.62 -29.70 -29.16
C ILE A 404 -19.71 -29.90 -30.67
N VAL A 405 -20.57 -29.10 -31.31
CA VAL A 405 -20.85 -29.10 -32.74
C VAL A 405 -20.02 -28.01 -33.41
N LYS A 406 -19.22 -28.39 -34.41
CA LYS A 406 -18.40 -27.44 -35.19
C LYS A 406 -18.92 -27.25 -36.60
N GLU A 407 -19.57 -28.27 -37.14
CA GLU A 407 -20.03 -28.31 -38.52
C GLU A 407 -21.45 -28.87 -38.57
N CYS A 408 -22.18 -28.54 -39.63
CA CYS A 408 -23.49 -29.12 -39.92
C CYS A 408 -23.59 -29.54 -41.38
N LYS A 409 -24.36 -30.60 -41.63
CA LYS A 409 -24.68 -31.07 -42.98
C LYS A 409 -26.19 -31.19 -43.17
N PRO A 410 -26.71 -31.10 -44.41
CA PRO A 410 -28.11 -31.37 -44.70
C PRO A 410 -28.48 -32.78 -44.23
N TRP A 411 -29.60 -32.94 -43.53
CA TRP A 411 -30.04 -34.25 -43.06
C TRP A 411 -30.57 -35.08 -44.24
N SER A 412 -29.98 -36.24 -44.49
CA SER A 412 -30.28 -37.10 -45.64
C SER A 412 -31.44 -38.08 -45.41
N GLY A 413 -32.07 -38.10 -44.23
CA GLY A 413 -33.13 -39.06 -43.87
C GLY A 413 -32.66 -40.52 -43.80
N ASP A 414 -33.61 -41.45 -43.67
CA ASP A 414 -33.39 -42.91 -43.67
C ASP A 414 -33.19 -43.49 -45.09
N VAL A 415 -32.45 -42.80 -45.94
CA VAL A 415 -31.96 -43.39 -47.18
C VAL A 415 -30.58 -43.97 -46.88
N LEU A 416 -30.52 -45.29 -46.68
CA LEU A 416 -29.26 -46.02 -46.57
C LEU A 416 -28.49 -45.89 -47.88
N GLU A 417 -27.62 -44.89 -47.99
CA GLU A 417 -26.64 -44.85 -49.07
C GLU A 417 -25.71 -46.07 -48.91
N PRO A 418 -25.56 -46.92 -49.94
CA PRO A 418 -24.64 -48.06 -49.85
C PRO A 418 -23.23 -47.52 -49.64
N LYS A 419 -22.55 -47.99 -48.59
CA LYS A 419 -21.14 -47.67 -48.31
C LYS A 419 -20.29 -48.03 -49.52
N SER A 420 -20.02 -47.07 -50.40
CA SER A 420 -19.07 -47.26 -51.49
C SER A 420 -17.67 -47.14 -50.90
N SER A 421 -17.02 -48.28 -50.75
CA SER A 421 -15.57 -48.31 -50.66
C SER A 421 -15.03 -47.81 -52.00
N ASN A 422 -14.36 -46.66 -51.96
CA ASN A 422 -13.37 -46.14 -52.91
C ASN A 422 -13.81 -44.95 -53.81
N LYS A 423 -12.98 -43.89 -53.70
CA LYS A 423 -12.83 -42.65 -54.51
C LYS A 423 -13.90 -41.54 -54.39
N ARG A 424 -13.41 -40.40 -53.86
CA ARG A 424 -13.79 -39.00 -54.13
C ARG A 424 -15.05 -38.83 -54.98
N SER A 425 -16.18 -38.60 -54.32
CA SER A 425 -17.32 -37.90 -54.90
C SER A 425 -17.18 -36.39 -54.65
N PRO A 426 -17.59 -35.53 -55.59
CA PRO A 426 -17.66 -34.09 -55.36
C PRO A 426 -18.99 -33.74 -54.66
N GLY A 427 -18.92 -33.05 -53.53
CA GLY A 427 -19.99 -32.17 -53.06
C GLY A 427 -21.06 -32.76 -52.13
N ALA A 428 -20.67 -33.31 -50.98
CA ALA A 428 -21.49 -33.09 -49.79
C ALA A 428 -21.20 -31.66 -49.31
N LYS A 429 -22.16 -30.75 -49.48
CA LYS A 429 -22.02 -29.33 -49.10
C LYS A 429 -22.06 -29.21 -47.57
N ALA A 430 -20.97 -29.57 -46.90
CA ALA A 430 -20.74 -29.18 -45.52
C ALA A 430 -20.40 -27.68 -45.52
N VAL A 431 -21.13 -26.92 -44.72
CA VAL A 431 -20.90 -25.48 -44.60
C VAL A 431 -19.74 -25.28 -43.63
N THR A 432 -18.54 -25.11 -44.20
CA THR A 432 -17.31 -24.79 -43.46
C THR A 432 -16.95 -23.33 -43.69
N PHE A 433 -16.82 -22.55 -42.62
CA PHE A 433 -16.38 -21.16 -42.69
C PHE A 433 -14.87 -21.11 -42.44
N VAL A 434 -14.10 -20.57 -43.40
CA VAL A 434 -12.62 -20.50 -43.40
C VAL A 434 -12.17 -19.08 -43.07
N ASP A 435 -11.15 -18.93 -42.23
CA ASP A 435 -10.44 -17.66 -41.96
C ASP A 435 -8.97 -17.68 -42.45
N ASP A 436 -8.59 -16.52 -42.98
CA ASP A 436 -7.28 -15.86 -43.17
C ASP A 436 -6.18 -16.27 -44.19
N VAL A 437 -5.73 -15.21 -44.87
CA VAL A 437 -4.60 -15.07 -45.80
C VAL A 437 -3.28 -15.15 -45.02
N VAL A 438 -2.42 -16.09 -45.40
CA VAL A 438 -1.00 -16.10 -45.05
C VAL A 438 -0.21 -15.74 -46.30
N VAL A 439 0.45 -14.58 -46.27
CA VAL A 439 1.49 -14.21 -47.23
C VAL A 439 2.69 -15.11 -46.95
N VAL A 440 3.07 -15.93 -47.93
CA VAL A 440 4.33 -16.66 -47.98
C VAL A 440 5.10 -16.19 -49.20
N ASP A 441 6.21 -15.50 -48.95
CA ASP A 441 7.30 -15.30 -49.90
C ASP A 441 7.94 -16.65 -50.23
N ASP A 442 8.05 -17.00 -51.53
CA ASP A 442 9.32 -17.48 -52.07
C ASP A 442 9.39 -17.58 -53.62
N MET A 443 10.52 -17.06 -54.13
CA MET A 443 11.29 -17.42 -55.35
C MET A 443 10.76 -17.12 -56.78
N PRO A 444 11.64 -17.05 -57.83
CA PRO A 444 13.10 -16.80 -57.89
C PRO A 444 13.54 -15.76 -58.97
N ARG A 445 14.85 -15.47 -58.98
CA ARG A 445 15.61 -14.70 -59.99
C ARG A 445 15.54 -15.32 -61.39
N ASP A 446 15.40 -14.47 -62.40
CA ASP A 446 15.94 -14.69 -63.74
C ASP A 446 16.43 -13.39 -64.40
N THR A 447 17.50 -13.54 -65.18
CA THR A 447 18.37 -12.52 -65.77
C THR A 447 17.93 -12.01 -67.14
N MET A 448 18.60 -10.93 -67.60
CA MET A 448 18.68 -10.37 -68.97
C MET A 448 17.62 -9.29 -69.28
N SER A 449 17.87 -8.18 -70.00
CA SER A 449 19.05 -7.47 -70.52
C SER A 449 18.54 -6.27 -71.35
N VAL A 450 19.37 -5.24 -71.53
CA VAL A 450 19.37 -4.23 -72.62
C VAL A 450 18.64 -2.88 -72.40
N SER A 451 19.50 -1.85 -72.35
CA SER A 451 19.48 -0.47 -72.87
C SER A 451 18.18 0.28 -73.14
N ASP A 452 18.13 1.55 -72.68
CA ASP A 452 18.33 2.68 -73.59
C ASP A 452 18.69 4.00 -72.86
N LYS A 453 19.41 4.86 -73.61
CA LYS A 453 19.94 6.21 -73.27
C LYS A 453 18.79 7.22 -72.99
N VAL A 454 19.00 8.40 -72.39
CA VAL A 454 19.53 9.64 -73.01
C VAL A 454 19.56 10.79 -71.98
N ASP A 455 20.65 11.57 -72.01
CA ASP A 455 20.94 12.99 -71.65
C ASP A 455 20.40 13.64 -70.36
N ALA A 456 21.22 14.15 -69.43
CA ALA A 456 22.22 15.24 -69.47
C ALA A 456 21.62 16.66 -69.36
N SER A 457 21.88 17.34 -68.23
CA SER A 457 22.45 18.70 -68.19
C SER A 457 22.57 19.24 -66.75
N GLU A 458 23.76 19.73 -66.45
CA GLU A 458 24.19 20.51 -65.28
C GLU A 458 23.49 21.89 -65.21
N GLU A 459 23.35 22.48 -64.01
CA GLU A 459 24.11 23.67 -63.59
C GLU A 459 23.55 24.35 -62.32
N THR A 460 24.45 24.46 -61.33
CA THR A 460 24.83 25.60 -60.47
C THR A 460 23.79 26.57 -59.85
N GLY A 461 23.94 26.76 -58.52
CA GLY A 461 24.09 28.09 -57.92
C GLY A 461 23.07 28.57 -56.86
N PRO A 462 23.46 29.40 -55.86
CA PRO A 462 23.10 29.22 -54.45
C PRO A 462 22.34 30.40 -53.79
N ARG A 463 21.81 30.21 -52.56
CA ARG A 463 21.51 31.24 -51.53
C ARG A 463 20.98 30.56 -50.23
N SER A 464 21.73 30.51 -49.13
CA SER A 464 21.90 31.50 -48.03
C SER A 464 20.81 31.46 -46.94
N GLY A 465 21.22 31.29 -45.68
CA GLY A 465 20.49 31.70 -44.45
C GLY A 465 20.16 30.56 -43.48
N GLU A 466 21.01 30.32 -42.47
CA GLU A 466 20.74 30.57 -41.02
C GLU A 466 19.97 29.40 -40.35
N ASP A 467 20.63 28.50 -39.62
CA ASP A 467 21.17 28.58 -38.24
C ASP A 467 20.25 27.87 -37.23
N ALA A 468 20.74 26.76 -36.65
CA ALA A 468 20.86 26.57 -35.19
C ALA A 468 21.02 25.09 -34.83
N ARG A 469 22.15 24.80 -34.19
CA ARG A 469 22.54 23.53 -33.55
C ARG A 469 21.74 23.31 -32.26
N TYR A 470 21.32 22.07 -32.00
CA TYR A 470 21.43 21.46 -30.67
C TYR A 470 21.94 20.02 -30.83
N ARG A 471 22.92 19.67 -30.01
CA ARG A 471 23.74 18.44 -30.08
C ARG A 471 23.36 17.58 -28.89
N GLU A 472 22.86 16.38 -29.16
CA GLU A 472 22.73 15.27 -28.22
C GLU A 472 24.11 14.79 -27.76
N SER A 473 24.24 14.40 -26.50
CA SER A 473 25.37 13.63 -25.99
C SER A 473 24.88 12.73 -24.87
N ASP A 474 24.74 11.46 -25.24
CA ASP A 474 24.63 10.27 -24.40
C ASP A 474 25.79 10.19 -23.38
N SER A 475 25.49 9.70 -22.18
CA SER A 475 26.46 8.87 -21.45
C SER A 475 25.76 7.99 -20.41
N SER A 476 25.74 6.70 -20.72
CA SER A 476 25.52 5.58 -19.80
C SER A 476 26.78 5.31 -18.98
N SER A 477 26.63 4.85 -17.73
CA SER A 477 27.61 4.02 -17.02
C SER A 477 26.94 3.35 -15.83
N ASP A 478 26.77 2.04 -16.00
CA ASP A 478 26.48 1.01 -15.01
C ASP A 478 27.78 0.64 -14.28
N ASP A 479 27.76 0.44 -12.96
CA ASP A 479 28.70 -0.46 -12.31
C ASP A 479 28.20 -0.86 -10.91
N GLY A 480 28.07 -2.16 -10.70
CA GLY A 480 27.78 -2.81 -9.43
C GLY A 480 29.04 -3.46 -8.88
N GLY A 481 29.32 -3.25 -7.60
CA GLY A 481 30.44 -3.88 -6.90
C GLY A 481 30.11 -4.12 -5.43
N SER A 482 29.89 -5.38 -5.09
CA SER A 482 29.78 -5.91 -3.72
C SER A 482 31.16 -6.03 -3.07
N GLU A 483 31.33 -5.55 -1.85
CA GLU A 483 32.50 -5.90 -1.03
C GLU A 483 32.09 -6.44 0.35
N ALA A 484 32.76 -7.54 0.70
CA ALA A 484 32.63 -8.33 1.92
C ALA A 484 33.41 -7.68 3.07
N TYR A 485 32.92 -7.85 4.30
CA TYR A 485 33.57 -7.35 5.52
C TYR A 485 34.42 -8.46 6.16
N GLU A 486 35.70 -8.17 6.37
CA GLU A 486 36.59 -8.88 7.31
C GLU A 486 36.52 -8.20 8.69
N GLU A 487 36.55 -9.03 9.73
CA GLU A 487 36.39 -8.71 11.15
C GLU A 487 37.82 -8.65 11.77
N GLU A 488 38.27 -7.49 12.22
CA GLU A 488 39.52 -7.35 13.00
C GLU A 488 39.18 -7.12 14.49
N GLU A 489 39.50 -8.14 15.31
CA GLU A 489 39.64 -8.04 16.76
C GLU A 489 40.99 -7.41 17.10
N ASP A 490 41.03 -6.45 18.02
CA ASP A 490 42.27 -5.99 18.65
C ASP A 490 42.14 -6.04 20.18
N GLU A 491 42.80 -7.06 20.75
CA GLU A 491 43.29 -7.11 22.12
C GLU A 491 44.36 -6.03 22.34
N LEU A 492 44.25 -5.22 23.40
CA LEU A 492 45.43 -4.55 23.97
C LEU A 492 45.42 -4.67 25.49
N GLY A 493 46.39 -5.47 25.95
CA GLY A 493 46.66 -5.78 27.34
C GLY A 493 47.42 -4.70 28.10
N GLU A 494 47.45 -4.97 29.39
CA GLU A 494 48.20 -4.34 30.47
C GLU A 494 49.71 -4.39 30.22
N ASP A 495 50.39 -3.27 30.48
CA ASP A 495 51.53 -3.17 31.41
C ASP A 495 52.38 -1.93 31.08
N LEU A 496 52.57 -1.07 32.09
CA LEU A 496 53.88 -0.51 32.43
C LEU A 496 53.78 0.29 33.73
N ARG A 497 54.22 -0.35 34.81
CA ARG A 497 54.75 0.28 36.02
C ARG A 497 56.10 0.94 35.69
N GLN A 498 56.23 2.23 36.00
CA GLN A 498 57.31 2.81 36.82
C GLN A 498 56.99 4.27 37.13
#